data_AF-A0A3D3CQB0-F1
#
_entry.id   AF-A0A3D3CQB0-F1
#
_cell.length_a   1.000
_cell.length_b   1.000
_cell.length_c   1.000
_cell.angle_alpha   90.00
_cell.angle_beta   90.00
_cell.angle_gamma   90.00
#
_symmetry.space_group_name_H-M   'P 1'
#
loop_
_entity.id
_entity.type
_entity.pdbx_description
1 polymer ?
#
loop_
_entity_poly.entity_id
_entity_poly.type
_entity_poly.pdbx_seq_one_letter_code
_entity_poly.pdbx_strand_id
1 'polypeptide(L)'
;MGKMPDRRNFSESGRTCESMQSVFVSVLGGGGAFFVNSIMSRFLFIALFCGILQNARTQTQYISFRIDSAVRAAVEARRIPGLQIAVVKYGLVLKKGHYGFANLEDRVPVTDSTMFPIAAMSRAMTCA
;
A
#
# COMPACT_ATOMS: atom_id res chain seq x y z
N MET A 1 13.56 34.99 7.10
CA MET A 1 12.43 35.03 6.14
C MET A 1 12.70 34.00 5.05
N GLY A 2 12.28 32.75 5.26
CA GLY A 2 12.52 31.63 4.35
C GLY A 2 11.34 31.45 3.39
N LYS A 3 11.60 31.65 2.10
CA LYS A 3 10.63 31.60 1.01
C LYS A 3 10.09 30.16 0.85
N MET A 4 8.78 29.95 1.04
CA MET A 4 8.09 28.70 0.71
C MET A 4 8.15 28.47 -0.82
N PRO A 5 8.54 27.29 -1.31
CA PRO A 5 8.39 26.97 -2.73
C PRO A 5 6.93 26.61 -3.06
N ASP A 6 6.49 27.11 -4.20
CA ASP A 6 5.16 27.07 -4.79
C ASP A 6 4.65 25.64 -5.01
N ARG A 7 3.38 25.38 -4.65
CA ARG A 7 2.73 24.07 -4.66
C ARG A 7 1.84 23.88 -5.89
N ARG A 8 2.30 24.30 -7.07
CA ARG A 8 1.59 24.10 -8.34
C ARG A 8 2.59 23.82 -9.45
N ASN A 9 2.82 22.54 -9.71
CA ASN A 9 3.12 21.94 -11.02
C ASN A 9 3.74 20.56 -10.81
N PHE A 10 2.89 19.54 -10.75
CA PHE A 10 3.31 18.18 -11.09
C PHE A 10 2.11 17.50 -11.78
N SER A 11 1.83 18.02 -12.97
CA SER A 11 1.07 17.33 -14.01
C SER A 11 2.09 16.85 -15.04
N GLU A 12 1.97 15.59 -15.42
CA GLU A 12 2.67 14.90 -16.51
C GLU A 12 4.15 14.54 -16.31
N SER A 13 4.39 13.27 -15.94
CA SER A 13 5.45 12.47 -16.57
C SER A 13 5.24 10.98 -16.25
N GLY A 14 5.20 10.15 -17.30
CA GLY A 14 5.57 8.73 -17.20
C GLY A 14 4.46 7.74 -16.89
N ARG A 15 3.61 7.44 -17.88
CA ARG A 15 3.16 6.06 -18.10
C ARG A 15 4.41 5.23 -18.42
N THR A 16 4.80 4.30 -17.54
CA THR A 16 5.44 3.01 -17.87
C THR A 16 5.81 2.30 -16.57
N CYS A 17 5.06 1.26 -16.21
CA CYS A 17 5.63 0.05 -15.62
C CYS A 17 4.61 -1.07 -15.79
N GLU A 18 4.53 -1.58 -17.01
CA GLU A 18 4.26 -3.00 -17.18
C GLU A 18 5.34 -3.77 -16.41
N SER A 19 4.94 -4.46 -15.36
CA SER A 19 5.57 -5.70 -14.95
C SER A 19 4.71 -6.30 -13.85
N MET A 20 3.94 -7.32 -14.20
CA MET A 20 4.23 -8.70 -13.76
C MET A 20 2.94 -9.53 -13.94
N GLN A 21 2.66 -9.88 -15.19
CA GLN A 21 1.97 -11.14 -15.47
C GLN A 21 2.83 -12.26 -14.87
N SER A 22 2.28 -13.05 -13.93
CA SER A 22 2.52 -14.50 -13.80
C SER A 22 2.21 -15.01 -12.39
N VAL A 23 1.05 -15.67 -12.22
CA VAL A 23 0.94 -16.88 -11.39
C VAL A 23 -0.05 -17.78 -12.13
N PHE A 24 0.43 -18.61 -13.05
CA PHE A 24 0.52 -20.08 -12.91
C PHE A 24 -0.84 -20.74 -12.59
N VAL A 25 -1.62 -21.19 -13.58
CA VAL A 25 -1.51 -22.44 -14.38
C VAL A 25 -1.89 -23.71 -13.60
N SER A 26 -2.99 -24.32 -14.07
CA SER A 26 -3.32 -25.76 -14.12
C SER A 26 -3.65 -26.54 -12.85
N VAL A 27 -4.93 -26.90 -12.73
CA VAL A 27 -5.33 -28.28 -12.41
C VAL A 27 -6.27 -28.77 -13.51
N LEU A 28 -5.74 -29.69 -14.32
CA LEU A 28 -6.43 -30.47 -15.34
C LEU A 28 -7.02 -31.71 -14.65
N GLY A 29 -8.30 -32.00 -14.89
CA GLY A 29 -8.96 -33.19 -14.35
C GLY A 29 -10.28 -33.52 -15.03
N GLY A 30 -10.18 -34.17 -16.20
CA GLY A 30 -11.12 -35.13 -16.82
C GLY A 30 -12.63 -34.88 -16.76
N GLY A 31 -13.24 -34.56 -17.91
CA GLY A 31 -14.68 -34.61 -18.13
C GLY A 31 -15.09 -35.79 -19.02
N GLY A 32 -15.90 -36.70 -18.47
CA GLY A 32 -16.76 -37.60 -19.24
C GLY A 32 -17.92 -36.82 -19.86
N ALA A 33 -18.06 -36.93 -21.17
CA ALA A 33 -18.81 -36.03 -22.04
C ALA A 33 -20.34 -36.21 -21.99
N PHE A 34 -21.00 -35.98 -20.85
CA PHE A 34 -22.48 -35.82 -20.80
C PHE A 34 -22.97 -34.78 -19.77
N PHE A 35 -22.06 -34.16 -19.01
CA PHE A 35 -22.37 -33.17 -17.96
C PHE A 35 -21.87 -31.75 -18.30
N VAL A 36 -21.42 -31.52 -19.53
CA VAL A 36 -20.68 -30.31 -19.93
C VAL A 36 -21.56 -29.07 -20.18
N ASN A 37 -22.82 -29.25 -20.61
CA ASN A 37 -23.61 -28.10 -21.08
C ASN A 37 -24.21 -27.24 -19.93
N SER A 38 -24.49 -27.84 -18.77
CA SER A 38 -25.03 -27.11 -17.59
C SER A 38 -23.93 -26.47 -16.73
N ILE A 39 -22.76 -27.10 -16.66
CA ILE A 39 -21.57 -26.61 -15.95
C ILE A 39 -20.95 -25.40 -16.68
N MET A 40 -20.92 -25.41 -18.02
CA MET A 40 -20.26 -24.36 -18.81
C MET A 40 -20.96 -22.99 -18.71
N SER A 41 -22.30 -22.97 -18.63
CA SER A 41 -23.08 -21.72 -18.44
C SER A 41 -22.86 -21.09 -17.05
N ARG A 42 -22.73 -21.91 -16.00
CA ARG A 42 -22.47 -21.43 -14.63
C ARG A 42 -21.04 -20.92 -14.47
N PHE A 43 -20.07 -21.56 -15.11
CA PHE A 43 -18.68 -21.07 -15.16
C PHE A 43 -18.57 -19.74 -15.93
N LEU A 44 -19.32 -19.59 -17.03
CA LEU A 44 -19.38 -18.34 -17.80
C LEU A 44 -19.95 -17.19 -16.95
N PHE A 45 -21.01 -17.45 -16.18
CA PHE A 45 -21.60 -16.47 -15.27
C PHE A 45 -20.67 -16.10 -14.10
N ILE A 46 -19.94 -17.07 -13.53
CA ILE A 46 -18.97 -16.81 -12.45
C ILE A 46 -17.77 -15.99 -12.97
N ALA A 47 -17.28 -16.27 -14.18
CA ALA A 47 -16.23 -15.49 -14.82
C ALA A 47 -16.67 -14.04 -15.13
N LEU A 48 -17.92 -13.87 -15.59
CA LEU A 48 -18.53 -12.56 -15.86
C LEU A 48 -18.70 -11.73 -14.56
N PHE A 49 -19.12 -12.37 -13.46
CA PHE A 49 -19.32 -11.70 -12.18
C PHE A 49 -17.99 -11.35 -11.48
N CYS A 50 -16.94 -12.15 -11.67
CA CYS A 50 -15.62 -11.93 -11.07
C CYS A 50 -14.88 -10.72 -11.68
N GLY A 51 -15.10 -10.41 -12.96
CA GLY A 51 -14.43 -9.30 -13.65
C GLY A 51 -14.84 -7.91 -13.15
N ILE A 52 -16.06 -7.74 -12.64
CA ILE A 52 -16.61 -6.40 -12.31
C ILE A 52 -16.10 -5.90 -10.93
N LEU A 53 -15.59 -6.77 -10.05
CA LEU A 53 -15.18 -6.41 -8.68
C LEU A 53 -13.71 -5.99 -8.52
N GLN A 54 -12.90 -5.99 -9.59
CA GLN A 54 -11.44 -5.81 -9.47
C GLN A 54 -10.97 -4.34 -9.53
N ASN A 55 -11.81 -3.41 -10.01
CA ASN A 55 -11.38 -2.03 -10.28
C ASN A 55 -11.14 -1.15 -9.04
N ALA A 56 -11.63 -1.53 -7.86
CA ALA A 56 -11.50 -0.69 -6.66
C ALA A 56 -10.10 -0.75 -5.99
N ARG A 57 -9.22 -1.69 -6.36
CA ARG A 57 -7.94 -1.90 -5.66
C ARG A 57 -6.77 -1.06 -6.18
N THR A 58 -6.87 -0.47 -7.36
CA THR A 58 -5.74 0.22 -8.01
C THR A 58 -5.46 1.60 -7.41
N GLN A 59 -6.50 2.33 -6.98
CA GLN A 59 -6.35 3.70 -6.49
C GLN A 59 -5.58 3.79 -5.16
N THR A 60 -5.84 2.87 -4.22
CA THR A 60 -5.18 2.86 -2.89
C THR A 60 -3.70 2.53 -3.01
N GLN A 61 -3.33 1.62 -3.92
CA GLN A 61 -1.93 1.22 -4.14
C GLN A 61 -1.07 2.38 -4.65
N TYR A 62 -1.63 3.22 -5.54
CA TYR A 62 -0.92 4.39 -6.06
C TYR A 62 -0.60 5.43 -4.97
N ILE A 63 -1.57 5.74 -4.10
CA ILE A 63 -1.37 6.70 -3.01
C ILE A 63 -0.33 6.16 -2.01
N SER A 64 -0.40 4.87 -1.68
CA SER A 64 0.60 4.21 -0.84
C SER A 64 2.01 4.39 -1.41
N PHE A 65 2.21 4.09 -2.70
CA PHE A 65 3.52 4.19 -3.34
C PHE A 65 4.09 5.62 -3.32
N ARG A 66 3.22 6.62 -3.54
CA ARG A 66 3.63 8.04 -3.46
C ARG A 66 4.02 8.46 -2.04
N ILE A 67 3.32 7.95 -1.02
CA ILE A 67 3.68 8.20 0.37
C ILE A 67 5.01 7.51 0.69
N ASP A 68 5.17 6.24 0.32
CA ASP A 68 6.37 5.45 0.57
C ASP A 68 7.63 6.11 -0.03
N SER A 69 7.54 6.59 -1.28
CA SER A 69 8.64 7.29 -1.95
C SER A 69 9.00 8.64 -1.28
N ALA A 70 8.00 9.44 -0.91
CA ALA A 70 8.23 10.71 -0.21
C ALA A 70 8.87 10.49 1.16
N VAL A 71 8.45 9.45 1.89
CA VAL A 71 8.99 9.11 3.21
C VAL A 71 10.42 8.62 3.08
N ARG A 72 10.72 7.76 2.11
CA ARG A 72 12.08 7.28 1.85
C ARG A 72 13.04 8.44 1.55
N ALA A 73 12.61 9.39 0.71
CA ALA A 73 13.40 10.59 0.42
C ALA A 73 13.66 11.43 1.69
N ALA A 74 12.68 11.55 2.59
CA ALA A 74 12.84 12.28 3.84
C ALA A 74 13.75 11.55 4.84
N VAL A 75 13.63 10.22 4.92
CA VAL A 75 14.48 9.36 5.77
C VAL A 75 15.94 9.47 5.33
N GLU A 76 16.20 9.41 4.02
CA GLU A 76 17.54 9.54 3.45
C GLU A 76 18.12 10.95 3.67
N ALA A 77 17.33 11.99 3.38
CA ALA A 77 17.78 13.38 3.54
C ALA A 77 18.10 13.77 4.99
N ARG A 78 17.41 13.17 5.97
CA ARG A 78 17.56 13.50 7.40
C ARG A 78 18.27 12.43 8.22
N ARG A 79 18.69 11.32 7.59
CA ARG A 79 19.32 10.16 8.23
C ARG A 79 18.54 9.67 9.46
N ILE A 80 17.23 9.49 9.29
CA ILE A 80 16.35 9.01 10.37
C ILE A 80 16.57 7.49 10.53
N PRO A 81 16.96 7.00 11.73
CA PRO A 81 17.28 5.59 11.92
C PRO A 81 16.06 4.67 11.83
N GLY A 82 14.91 5.12 12.36
CA GLY A 82 13.66 4.37 12.36
C GLY A 82 12.44 5.30 12.47
N LEU A 83 11.35 4.95 11.78
CA LEU A 83 10.12 5.74 11.73
C LEU A 83 8.90 4.86 11.51
N GLN A 84 7.78 5.20 12.16
CA GLN A 84 6.44 4.70 11.82
C GLN A 84 5.56 5.85 11.33
N ILE A 85 4.72 5.55 10.34
CA ILE A 85 3.74 6.49 9.80
C ILE A 85 2.35 5.86 9.72
N ALA A 86 1.34 6.70 9.94
CA ALA A 86 -0.04 6.38 9.65
C ALA A 86 -0.72 7.59 9.02
N VAL A 87 -1.42 7.39 7.90
CA VAL A 87 -2.17 8.43 7.20
C VAL A 87 -3.66 8.12 7.35
N VAL A 88 -4.40 9.03 7.98
CA VAL A 88 -5.84 8.88 8.23
C VAL A 88 -6.59 10.00 7.50
N LYS A 89 -7.66 9.63 6.78
CA LYS A 89 -8.53 10.58 6.08
C LYS A 89 -9.99 10.16 6.28
N TYR A 90 -10.82 11.09 6.75
CA TYR A 90 -12.24 10.84 7.06
C TYR A 90 -12.46 9.64 7.99
N GLY A 91 -11.60 9.50 9.01
CA GLY A 91 -11.65 8.37 9.95
C GLY A 91 -11.13 7.03 9.38
N LEU A 92 -10.79 6.96 8.09
CA LEU A 92 -10.24 5.77 7.45
C LEU A 92 -8.72 5.83 7.39
N VAL A 93 -8.07 4.73 7.77
CA VAL A 93 -6.61 4.59 7.65
C VAL A 93 -6.26 4.28 6.20
N LEU A 94 -5.65 5.25 5.51
CA LEU A 94 -5.24 5.14 4.12
C LEU A 94 -3.92 4.35 3.95
N LYS A 95 -3.01 4.49 4.91
CA LYS A 95 -1.70 3.83 4.88
C LYS A 95 -1.15 3.70 6.30
N LYS A 96 -0.51 2.57 6.57
CA LYS A 96 0.41 2.36 7.69
C LYS A 96 1.73 1.84 7.14
N GLY A 97 2.85 2.28 7.69
CA GLY A 97 4.17 1.85 7.26
C GLY A 97 5.22 2.08 8.34
N HIS A 98 6.22 1.20 8.36
CA HIS A 98 7.38 1.27 9.23
C HIS A 98 8.65 1.24 8.36
N TYR A 99 9.67 1.99 8.75
CA TYR A 99 10.93 2.09 8.03
C TYR A 99 12.09 2.10 9.02
N GLY A 100 13.20 1.49 8.63
CA GLY A 100 14.45 1.51 9.38
C GLY A 100 14.45 0.60 10.61
N PHE A 101 15.27 0.96 11.60
CA PHE A 101 15.56 0.18 12.80
C PHE A 101 15.16 0.96 14.06
N ALA A 102 14.57 0.24 15.02
CA ALA A 102 14.25 0.76 16.34
C ALA A 102 15.52 0.92 17.20
N ASN A 103 16.49 0.04 16.99
CA ASN A 103 17.79 0.04 17.65
C ASN A 103 18.87 -0.28 16.61
N LEU A 104 19.90 0.56 16.50
CA LEU A 104 20.93 0.44 15.48
C LEU A 104 22.00 -0.59 15.88
N GLU A 105 22.32 -0.64 17.16
CA GLU A 105 23.32 -1.52 17.75
C GLU A 105 22.88 -2.99 17.63
N ASP A 106 21.64 -3.26 18.04
CA ASP A 106 21.04 -4.60 18.01
C ASP A 106 20.37 -4.91 16.66
N ARG A 107 20.36 -3.95 15.73
CA ARG A 107 19.73 -4.03 14.39
C ARG A 107 18.27 -4.50 14.45
N VAL A 108 17.54 -4.05 15.47
CA VAL A 108 16.13 -4.43 15.65
C VAL A 108 15.28 -3.62 14.66
N PRO A 109 14.56 -4.25 13.72
CA PRO A 109 13.72 -3.53 12.77
C PRO A 109 12.54 -2.87 13.46
N VAL A 110 12.08 -1.74 12.91
CA VAL A 110 10.83 -1.13 13.38
C VAL A 110 9.66 -2.01 12.98
N THR A 111 8.79 -2.31 13.95
CA THR A 111 7.55 -3.07 13.79
C THR A 111 6.35 -2.22 14.19
N ASP A 112 5.14 -2.68 13.89
CA ASP A 112 3.89 -2.03 14.30
C ASP A 112 3.71 -1.93 15.83
N SER A 113 4.44 -2.74 16.59
CA SER A 113 4.45 -2.74 18.07
C SER A 113 5.59 -1.92 18.68
N THR A 114 6.44 -1.30 17.85
CA THR A 114 7.57 -0.50 18.34
C THR A 114 7.06 0.78 19.02
N MET A 115 7.48 1.03 20.26
CA MET A 115 7.10 2.22 21.01
C MET A 115 8.11 3.34 20.83
N PHE A 116 7.63 4.56 20.58
CA PHE A 116 8.47 5.75 20.49
C PHE A 116 8.12 6.76 21.60
N PRO A 117 9.12 7.42 22.20
CA PRO A 117 8.85 8.54 23.10
C PRO A 117 8.31 9.73 22.29
N ILE A 118 7.03 10.06 22.50
CA ILE A 118 6.33 11.12 21.77
C ILE A 118 6.52 12.54 22.35
N ALA A 119 7.30 12.66 23.43
CA ALA A 119 7.65 13.91 24.11
C ALA A 119 6.45 14.86 24.27
N ALA A 120 6.54 16.07 23.71
CA ALA A 120 5.54 17.13 23.82
C ALA A 120 4.14 16.76 23.31
N MET A 121 4.00 15.75 22.46
CA MET A 121 2.70 15.33 21.93
C MET A 121 1.82 14.68 23.00
N SER A 122 2.41 14.20 24.11
CA SER A 122 1.67 13.69 25.27
C SER A 122 0.68 14.71 25.86
N ARG A 123 0.96 16.01 25.74
CA ARG A 123 0.07 17.08 26.25
C ARG A 123 -1.34 17.02 25.66
N ALA A 124 -1.45 16.67 24.38
CA ALA A 124 -2.75 16.54 23.72
C ALA A 124 -3.61 15.42 24.33
N MET A 125 -2.98 14.40 24.91
CA MET A 125 -3.67 13.29 25.57
C MET A 125 -4.13 13.65 26.98
N THR A 126 -3.41 14.53 27.68
CA THR A 126 -3.77 14.94 29.05
C THR A 126 -4.86 16.03 29.07
N CYS A 127 -4.93 16.86 28.02
CA CYS A 127 -5.93 17.93 27.94
C CYS A 127 -7.28 17.50 27.35
N ALA A 128 -7.36 16.30 26.77
CA ALA A 128 -8.58 15.71 26.23
C ALA A 128 -9.42 15.07 27.34
#